data_AF-A1BG66-F1
#
_entry.id   AF-A1BG66-F1
#
_cell.length_a   1.000
_cell.length_b   1.000
_cell.length_c   1.000
_cell.angle_alpha   90.00
_cell.angle_beta   90.00
_cell.angle_gamma   90.00
#
_symmetry.space_group_name_H-M   'P 1'
#
loop_
_entity.id
_entity.type
_entity.pdbx_description
1 polymer ?
#
loop_
_entity_poly.entity_id
_entity_poly.type
_entity_poly.pdbx_seq_one_letter_code
_entity_poly.pdbx_strand_id
1 'polypeptide(L)'
;MTESKSRSLLINFLISIFAVAGMLLLLFLFPVAALLLKDLFFENADPKLYFIWVYRIFTLIISLAFILFLFRQIGRLVSVIIRRGLIVDIGKKSTIVSLFITLLLFPKAAVTTLTQFTTLIINFFRQILNASWVVIMGPDGTESGTLISDFIALFSHHSLGFVNRLISDVTEMMDRLPFTEAFLFFGVWILISLVTEQIIDSKTQPPINLPDIDPRSRIILSFIKKNKDSILFGAILTFALFLSVSAMIAVPYISQNSQKFKYDSDYLKKSLDTYLIEEAFLNDELKAHAADSLAYERQLGGWLTVSADSLEKICGHPLPQNIRQQWTQHISSIHGLLKQAVTNDLGQIRKIEVFKKEILSRQKKESQMLSENFLITSNSLTNNDEANEYFKRLVWWFSQESDNLKTVLDEAYNKLKYNKSYQGSMFSILRSSIENEAAKLEQSRTLDRLYLMDTENMKLALMQQKNDIESATFRHTSIPMPSVPKAGMSWGVFGQIAQWLLASRSYELAILTGMFGFGLFGASISTLIRYQDSEQSSSIGYRIIIKGLSAAVLLFLSIMGGTALLGIETSKPNAYTLFFLCLIGSVFSDTVWDWAKGKLPGIESKPVTKKPEEDNGLKENHESADENR
;
A
#
# COMPACT_ATOMS: atom_id res chain seq x y z
N MET A 1 10.99 -18.11 41.93
CA MET A 1 11.31 -18.43 40.52
C MET A 1 11.63 -17.11 39.83
N THR A 2 12.89 -16.86 39.44
CA THR A 2 13.35 -15.51 39.06
C THR A 2 12.74 -15.05 37.74
N GLU A 3 12.35 -13.78 37.64
CA GLU A 3 11.73 -13.19 36.43
C GLU A 3 12.57 -13.35 35.15
N SER A 4 13.89 -13.48 35.29
CA SER A 4 14.82 -13.85 34.22
C SER A 4 14.47 -15.21 33.59
N LYS A 5 14.11 -16.22 34.40
CA LYS A 5 13.64 -17.53 33.93
C LYS A 5 12.31 -17.42 33.20
N SER A 6 11.41 -16.53 33.62
CA SER A 6 10.11 -16.30 32.95
C SER A 6 10.26 -15.60 31.59
N ARG A 7 11.18 -14.64 31.46
CA ARG A 7 11.50 -13.96 30.18
C ARG A 7 12.20 -14.90 29.20
N SER A 8 13.11 -15.73 29.69
CA SER A 8 13.71 -16.82 28.92
C SER A 8 12.65 -17.81 28.45
N LEU A 9 11.72 -18.20 29.32
CA LEU A 9 10.65 -19.16 29.00
C LEU A 9 9.71 -18.67 27.90
N LEU A 10 9.28 -17.40 27.87
CA LEU A 10 8.34 -16.92 26.85
C LEU A 10 8.99 -16.71 25.48
N ILE A 11 10.25 -16.25 25.46
CA ILE A 11 11.04 -16.16 24.22
C ILE A 11 11.39 -17.56 23.72
N ASN A 12 11.78 -18.48 24.61
CA ASN A 12 12.00 -19.87 24.25
C ASN A 12 10.69 -20.55 23.85
N PHE A 13 9.54 -20.12 24.37
CA PHE A 13 8.22 -20.62 23.99
C PHE A 13 7.83 -20.17 22.58
N LEU A 14 8.03 -18.89 22.22
CA LEU A 14 7.83 -18.41 20.86
C LEU A 14 8.82 -19.05 19.88
N ILE A 15 10.11 -19.14 20.24
CA ILE A 15 11.12 -19.85 19.45
C ILE A 15 10.75 -21.33 19.32
N SER A 16 10.23 -21.96 20.38
CA SER A 16 9.73 -23.35 20.34
C SER A 16 8.49 -23.48 19.48
N ILE A 17 7.54 -22.55 19.49
CA ILE A 17 6.36 -22.60 18.61
C ILE A 17 6.81 -22.53 17.14
N PHE A 18 7.72 -21.61 16.80
CA PHE A 18 8.26 -21.51 15.45
C PHE A 18 9.14 -22.72 15.07
N ALA A 19 9.92 -23.27 16.01
CA ALA A 19 10.71 -24.47 15.80
C ALA A 19 9.82 -25.72 15.65
N VAL A 20 8.73 -25.81 16.42
CA VAL A 20 7.73 -26.89 16.34
C VAL A 20 6.94 -26.78 15.04
N ALA A 21 6.56 -25.57 14.60
CA ALA A 21 5.94 -25.37 13.29
C ALA A 21 6.89 -25.77 12.14
N GLY A 22 8.17 -25.41 12.24
CA GLY A 22 9.21 -25.86 11.30
C GLY A 22 9.44 -27.38 11.34
N MET A 23 9.42 -27.99 12.52
CA MET A 23 9.51 -29.44 12.71
C MET A 23 8.29 -30.17 12.16
N LEU A 24 7.09 -29.66 12.39
CA LEU A 24 5.84 -30.22 11.86
C LEU A 24 5.81 -30.13 10.33
N LEU A 25 6.32 -29.04 9.75
CA LEU A 25 6.46 -28.88 8.31
C LEU A 25 7.50 -29.85 7.73
N LEU A 26 8.62 -30.07 8.42
CA LEU A 26 9.59 -31.13 8.09
C LEU A 26 8.98 -32.53 8.22
N LEU A 27 8.20 -32.79 9.26
CA LEU A 27 7.47 -34.05 9.49
C LEU A 27 6.39 -34.31 8.44
N PHE A 28 5.84 -33.27 7.82
CA PHE A 28 4.88 -33.39 6.73
C PHE A 28 5.56 -33.57 5.37
N LEU A 29 6.69 -32.88 5.14
CA LEU A 29 7.45 -32.97 3.89
C LEU A 29 8.29 -34.25 3.80
N PHE A 30 8.75 -34.79 4.92
CA PHE A 30 9.55 -36.02 4.96
C PHE A 30 8.81 -37.26 4.41
N PRO A 31 7.56 -37.58 4.80
CA PRO A 31 6.82 -38.69 4.21
C PRO A 31 6.43 -38.45 2.75
N VAL A 32 6.25 -37.20 2.30
CA VAL A 32 6.05 -36.87 0.88
C VAL A 32 7.33 -37.10 0.07
N ALA A 33 8.48 -36.66 0.59
CA ALA A 33 9.79 -36.94 0.00
C ALA A 33 10.12 -38.45 0.01
N ALA A 34 9.75 -39.17 1.07
CA ALA A 34 9.93 -40.61 1.17
C ALA A 34 8.98 -41.40 0.23
N LEU A 35 7.74 -40.95 0.05
CA LEU A 35 6.81 -41.50 -0.94
C LEU A 35 7.31 -41.25 -2.38
N LEU A 36 7.87 -40.06 -2.66
CA LEU A 36 8.47 -39.75 -3.96
C LEU A 36 9.77 -40.53 -4.21
N LEU A 37 10.56 -40.81 -3.17
CA LEU A 37 11.77 -41.64 -3.26
C LEU A 37 11.45 -43.13 -3.45
N LYS A 38 10.28 -43.59 -3.03
CA LYS A 38 9.87 -45.01 -3.14
C LYS A 38 9.71 -45.46 -4.59
N ASP A 39 9.24 -44.58 -5.48
CA ASP A 39 9.08 -44.88 -6.91
C ASP A 39 10.39 -44.76 -7.72
N LEU A 40 11.45 -44.20 -7.12
CA LEU A 40 12.78 -44.01 -7.73
C LEU A 40 13.73 -45.20 -7.52
N PHE A 41 13.40 -46.14 -6.64
CA PHE A 41 14.17 -47.37 -6.41
C PHE A 41 13.84 -48.51 -7.39
N PHE A 42 13.12 -48.22 -8.49
CA PHE A 42 13.02 -49.15 -9.62
C PHE A 42 14.33 -49.11 -10.43
N GLU A 43 14.97 -50.29 -10.59
CA GLU A 43 16.33 -50.53 -11.11
C GLU A 43 16.70 -49.96 -12.51
N ASN A 44 15.82 -49.20 -13.19
CA ASN A 44 16.01 -48.76 -14.58
C ASN A 44 15.76 -47.26 -14.85
N ALA A 45 15.72 -46.39 -13.82
CA ALA A 45 15.48 -44.96 -14.05
C ALA A 45 16.69 -44.25 -14.70
N ASP A 46 16.44 -43.42 -15.73
CA ASP A 46 17.46 -42.62 -16.41
C ASP A 46 18.20 -41.73 -15.40
N PRO A 47 19.55 -41.78 -15.31
CA PRO A 47 20.35 -40.96 -14.39
C PRO A 47 20.08 -39.44 -14.53
N LYS A 48 19.59 -38.97 -15.68
CA LYS A 48 19.17 -37.57 -15.87
C LYS A 48 17.93 -37.21 -15.04
N LEU A 49 16.94 -38.11 -14.97
CA LEU A 49 15.74 -37.93 -14.14
C LEU A 49 16.12 -37.90 -12.66
N TYR A 50 17.04 -38.78 -12.24
CA TYR A 50 17.55 -38.80 -10.87
C TYR A 50 18.20 -37.46 -10.50
N PHE A 51 19.01 -36.88 -11.39
CA PHE A 51 19.65 -35.59 -11.16
C PHE A 51 18.64 -34.44 -11.01
N ILE A 52 17.60 -34.40 -11.85
CA ILE A 52 16.52 -33.40 -11.77
C ILE A 52 15.79 -33.50 -10.42
N TRP A 53 15.51 -34.72 -9.96
CA TRP A 53 14.83 -34.95 -8.68
C TRP A 53 15.68 -34.57 -7.46
N VAL A 54 16.96 -34.98 -7.43
CA VAL A 54 17.90 -34.58 -6.38
C VAL A 54 18.01 -33.05 -6.32
N TYR A 55 18.06 -32.39 -7.48
CA TYR A 55 18.11 -30.94 -7.56
C TYR A 55 16.81 -30.26 -7.09
N ARG A 56 15.63 -30.78 -7.45
CA ARG A 56 14.32 -30.30 -6.94
C ARG A 56 14.25 -30.40 -5.41
N ILE A 57 14.67 -31.53 -4.84
CA ILE A 57 14.72 -31.75 -3.38
C ILE A 57 15.72 -30.78 -2.72
N PHE A 58 16.90 -30.63 -3.29
CA PHE A 58 17.93 -29.71 -2.79
C PHE A 58 17.45 -28.26 -2.79
N THR A 59 16.79 -27.82 -3.86
CA THR A 59 16.20 -26.47 -3.98
C THR A 59 15.12 -26.24 -2.92
N LEU A 60 14.30 -27.26 -2.64
CA LEU A 60 13.28 -27.21 -1.59
C LEU A 60 13.92 -27.08 -0.20
N ILE A 61 14.96 -27.87 0.10
CA ILE A 61 15.70 -27.81 1.36
C ILE A 61 16.36 -26.43 1.56
N ILE A 62 17.00 -25.88 0.52
CA ILE A 62 17.61 -24.54 0.58
C ILE A 62 16.52 -23.48 0.82
N SER A 63 15.40 -23.55 0.10
CA SER A 63 14.31 -22.59 0.27
C SER A 63 13.76 -22.63 1.69
N LEU A 64 13.57 -23.83 2.26
CA LEU A 64 13.13 -24.02 3.63
C LEU A 64 14.15 -23.48 4.65
N ALA A 65 15.44 -23.77 4.45
CA ALA A 65 16.52 -23.27 5.30
C ALA A 65 16.60 -21.74 5.27
N PHE A 66 16.40 -21.13 4.10
CA PHE A 66 16.36 -19.68 3.93
C PHE A 66 15.15 -19.06 4.64
N ILE A 67 13.97 -19.68 4.56
CA ILE A 67 12.78 -19.26 5.33
C ILE A 67 13.09 -19.29 6.83
N LEU A 68 13.61 -20.40 7.35
CA LEU A 68 13.95 -20.54 8.76
C LEU A 68 15.02 -19.52 9.21
N PHE A 69 15.99 -19.22 8.34
CA PHE A 69 16.98 -18.18 8.57
C PHE A 69 16.34 -16.80 8.69
N LEU A 70 15.45 -16.43 7.76
CA LEU A 70 14.74 -15.16 7.81
C LEU A 70 13.86 -15.04 9.06
N PHE A 71 13.15 -16.11 9.45
CA PHE A 71 12.41 -16.14 10.71
C PHE A 71 13.29 -15.87 11.91
N ARG A 72 14.47 -16.50 11.95
CA ARG A 72 15.45 -16.27 13.01
C ARG A 72 15.95 -14.83 13.01
N GLN A 73 16.18 -14.21 11.85
CA GLN A 73 16.63 -12.81 11.78
C GLN A 73 15.53 -11.82 12.16
N ILE A 74 14.30 -12.00 11.67
CA ILE A 74 13.15 -11.18 12.07
C ILE A 74 12.90 -11.34 13.57
N GLY A 75 12.90 -12.56 14.10
CA GLY A 75 12.77 -12.83 15.53
C GLY A 75 13.88 -12.20 16.36
N ARG A 76 15.13 -12.20 15.86
CA ARG A 76 16.25 -11.48 16.48
C ARG A 76 16.06 -9.98 16.42
N LEU A 77 15.61 -9.42 15.30
CA LEU A 77 15.40 -7.99 15.13
C LEU A 77 14.26 -7.49 16.02
N VAL A 78 13.13 -8.20 16.07
CA VAL A 78 12.03 -7.96 17.02
C VAL A 78 12.52 -8.09 18.46
N SER A 79 13.26 -9.15 18.78
CA SER A 79 13.84 -9.35 20.11
C SER A 79 14.84 -8.24 20.47
N VAL A 80 15.61 -7.72 19.52
CA VAL A 80 16.54 -6.60 19.70
C VAL A 80 15.78 -5.29 19.86
N ILE A 81 14.72 -5.03 19.11
CA ILE A 81 13.85 -3.86 19.31
C ILE A 81 13.21 -3.91 20.70
N ILE A 82 12.72 -5.09 21.11
CA ILE A 82 12.14 -5.34 22.44
C ILE A 82 13.20 -5.23 23.55
N ARG A 83 14.41 -5.78 23.36
CA ARG A 83 15.49 -5.83 24.39
C ARG A 83 16.36 -4.58 24.45
N ARG A 84 16.60 -3.89 23.33
CA ARG A 84 17.53 -2.76 23.22
C ARG A 84 16.83 -1.42 22.94
N GLY A 85 15.62 -1.41 22.40
CA GLY A 85 15.11 -0.24 21.68
C GLY A 85 14.03 0.61 22.37
N LEU A 86 13.03 0.02 23.03
CA LEU A 86 11.85 0.81 23.43
C LEU A 86 11.22 0.45 24.77
N ILE A 87 11.50 -0.74 25.30
CA ILE A 87 11.02 -1.17 26.61
C ILE A 87 12.23 -1.12 27.53
N VAL A 88 12.56 0.10 27.95
CA VAL A 88 13.34 0.36 29.17
C VAL A 88 12.74 -0.49 30.29
N ASP A 89 13.47 -0.78 31.37
CA ASP A 89 13.07 -1.58 32.55
C ASP A 89 11.73 -1.18 33.24
N ILE A 90 10.87 -0.41 32.60
CA ILE A 90 9.43 -0.29 32.79
C ILE A 90 8.85 -1.65 33.17
N GLY A 91 8.41 -1.73 34.42
CA GLY A 91 7.82 -2.94 34.98
C GLY A 91 6.78 -3.55 34.04
N LYS A 92 6.71 -4.88 33.94
CA LYS A 92 5.75 -5.58 33.06
C LYS A 92 4.32 -5.05 33.19
N LYS A 93 3.95 -4.64 34.42
CA LYS A 93 2.64 -4.05 34.72
C LYS A 93 2.43 -2.70 34.03
N SER A 94 3.38 -1.76 34.11
CA SER A 94 3.26 -0.45 33.45
C SER A 94 3.29 -0.58 31.93
N THR A 95 4.08 -1.50 31.38
CA THR A 95 4.12 -1.76 29.93
C THR A 95 2.80 -2.33 29.40
N ILE A 96 2.16 -3.26 30.13
CA ILE A 96 0.86 -3.82 29.74
C ILE A 96 -0.24 -2.76 29.86
N VAL A 97 -0.27 -2.01 30.97
CA VAL A 97 -1.27 -0.96 31.19
C VAL A 97 -1.15 0.15 30.14
N SER A 98 0.06 0.62 29.88
CA SER A 98 0.31 1.64 28.85
C SER A 98 -0.01 1.15 27.45
N LEU A 99 0.32 -0.10 27.10
CA LEU A 99 -0.06 -0.69 25.82
C LEU A 99 -1.57 -0.71 25.69
N PHE A 100 -2.29 -1.14 26.74
CA PHE A 100 -3.75 -1.19 26.75
C PHE A 100 -4.38 0.20 26.57
N ILE A 101 -3.88 1.21 27.29
CA ILE A 101 -4.35 2.60 27.13
C ILE A 101 -4.05 3.11 25.72
N THR A 102 -2.86 2.82 25.18
CA THR A 102 -2.51 3.25 23.82
C THR A 102 -3.36 2.55 22.77
N LEU A 103 -3.67 1.26 22.96
CA LEU A 103 -4.55 0.49 22.08
C LEU A 103 -5.99 1.05 22.10
N LEU A 104 -6.45 1.57 23.24
CA LEU A 104 -7.74 2.27 23.36
C LEU A 104 -7.72 3.64 22.65
N LEU A 105 -6.61 4.37 22.73
CA LEU A 105 -6.50 5.69 22.10
C LEU A 105 -6.32 5.60 20.58
N PHE A 106 -5.64 4.57 20.09
CA PHE A 106 -5.28 4.41 18.67
C PHE A 106 -5.60 3.00 18.13
N PRO A 107 -6.85 2.53 18.24
CA PRO A 107 -7.21 1.16 17.87
C PRO A 107 -6.95 0.90 16.39
N LYS A 108 -7.23 1.88 15.53
CA LYS A 108 -6.99 1.78 14.09
C LYS A 108 -5.50 1.68 13.77
N ALA A 109 -4.64 2.45 14.43
CA ALA A 109 -3.20 2.40 14.20
C ALA A 109 -2.63 1.04 14.61
N ALA A 110 -3.04 0.53 15.78
CA ALA A 110 -2.65 -0.78 16.28
C ALA A 110 -3.10 -1.90 15.33
N VAL A 111 -4.39 -1.92 14.97
CA VAL A 111 -4.94 -2.92 14.05
C VAL A 111 -4.27 -2.84 12.69
N THR A 112 -4.13 -1.63 12.10
CA THR A 112 -3.52 -1.47 10.77
C THR A 112 -2.05 -1.90 10.79
N THR A 113 -1.28 -1.52 11.80
CA THR A 113 0.13 -1.92 11.89
C THR A 113 0.24 -3.44 12.01
N LEU A 114 -0.60 -4.07 12.85
CA LEU A 114 -0.61 -5.52 13.02
C LEU A 114 -1.07 -6.25 11.76
N THR A 115 -2.15 -5.80 11.11
CA THR A 115 -2.69 -6.43 9.91
C THR A 115 -1.75 -6.26 8.74
N GLN A 116 -1.18 -5.08 8.50
CA GLN A 116 -0.22 -4.86 7.40
C GLN A 116 1.03 -5.73 7.57
N PHE A 117 1.60 -5.81 8.79
CA PHE A 117 2.71 -6.74 9.05
C PHE A 117 2.31 -8.20 8.82
N THR A 118 1.11 -8.59 9.27
CA THR A 118 0.62 -9.96 9.09
C THR A 118 0.39 -10.29 7.62
N THR A 119 -0.22 -9.37 6.85
CA THR A 119 -0.45 -9.50 5.40
C THR A 119 0.86 -9.59 4.65
N LEU A 120 1.86 -8.76 4.99
CA LEU A 120 3.20 -8.86 4.40
C LEU A 120 3.80 -10.26 4.63
N ILE A 121 3.73 -10.76 5.87
CA ILE A 121 4.23 -12.09 6.21
C ILE A 121 3.50 -13.17 5.41
N ILE A 122 2.16 -13.12 5.33
CA ILE A 122 1.35 -14.09 4.58
C ILE A 122 1.65 -14.04 3.08
N ASN A 123 1.72 -12.84 2.48
CA ASN A 123 2.04 -12.68 1.07
C ASN A 123 3.45 -13.17 0.75
N PHE A 124 4.43 -12.85 1.60
CA PHE A 124 5.79 -13.34 1.50
C PHE A 124 5.82 -14.89 1.46
N PHE A 125 5.12 -15.55 2.38
CA PHE A 125 4.99 -17.00 2.37
C PHE A 125 4.32 -17.55 1.12
N ARG A 126 3.21 -16.94 0.70
CA ARG A 126 2.47 -17.36 -0.50
C ARG A 126 3.34 -17.27 -1.74
N GLN A 127 4.14 -16.21 -1.86
CA GLN A 127 5.06 -16.02 -2.98
C GLN A 127 6.16 -17.07 -2.98
N ILE A 128 6.75 -17.40 -1.82
CA ILE A 128 7.74 -18.47 -1.73
C ILE A 128 7.15 -19.84 -2.10
N LEU A 129 5.93 -20.13 -1.63
CA LEU A 129 5.23 -21.37 -1.97
C LEU A 129 4.95 -21.45 -3.47
N ASN A 130 4.50 -20.36 -4.09
CA ASN A 130 4.24 -20.32 -5.54
C ASN A 130 5.53 -20.47 -6.36
N ALA A 131 6.61 -19.81 -5.96
CA ALA A 131 7.91 -19.95 -6.63
C ALA A 131 8.44 -21.39 -6.51
N SER A 132 8.31 -21.99 -5.33
CA SER A 132 8.67 -23.40 -5.09
C SER A 132 7.79 -24.34 -5.92
N TRP A 133 6.48 -24.07 -6.01
CA TRP A 133 5.53 -24.87 -6.77
C TRP A 133 5.84 -24.89 -8.27
N VAL A 134 6.17 -23.74 -8.87
CA VAL A 134 6.54 -23.68 -10.29
C VAL A 134 7.83 -24.46 -10.57
N VAL A 135 8.79 -24.44 -9.64
CA VAL A 135 10.01 -25.25 -9.75
C VAL A 135 9.73 -26.75 -9.64
N ILE A 136 8.79 -27.14 -8.78
CA ILE A 136 8.41 -28.54 -8.55
C ILE A 136 7.58 -29.08 -9.73
N MET A 137 6.62 -28.31 -10.23
CA MET A 137 5.66 -28.71 -11.28
C MET A 137 6.09 -28.28 -12.69
N GLY A 138 7.31 -27.75 -12.85
CA GLY A 138 7.86 -27.42 -14.16
C GLY A 138 7.83 -28.65 -15.08
N PRO A 139 7.56 -28.47 -16.38
CA PRO A 139 7.28 -29.57 -17.31
C PRO A 139 8.33 -30.67 -17.19
N ASP A 140 7.87 -31.89 -16.90
CA ASP A 140 8.71 -33.08 -16.93
C ASP A 140 9.24 -33.23 -18.36
N GLY A 141 10.55 -33.14 -18.51
CA GLY A 141 11.20 -32.71 -19.75
C GLY A 141 10.82 -33.48 -21.00
N THR A 142 10.71 -32.74 -22.12
CA THR A 142 10.91 -33.29 -23.46
C THR A 142 12.42 -33.56 -23.66
N GLU A 143 12.74 -34.61 -24.42
CA GLU A 143 14.05 -35.29 -24.50
C GLU A 143 15.28 -34.45 -24.94
N SER A 144 15.12 -33.16 -25.25
CA SER A 144 16.21 -32.31 -25.72
C SER A 144 17.05 -31.77 -24.55
N GLY A 145 18.35 -32.11 -24.53
CA GLY A 145 19.32 -31.76 -23.47
C GLY A 145 19.61 -30.27 -23.20
N THR A 146 18.72 -29.33 -23.53
CA THR A 146 18.78 -27.89 -23.16
C THR A 146 18.22 -27.60 -21.76
N LEU A 147 17.83 -28.65 -21.02
CA LEU A 147 17.12 -28.59 -19.73
C LEU A 147 17.76 -27.68 -18.66
N ILE A 148 19.10 -27.60 -18.58
CA ILE A 148 19.75 -26.81 -17.52
C ILE A 148 19.66 -25.31 -17.82
N SER A 149 19.84 -24.89 -19.07
CA SER A 149 19.77 -23.47 -19.43
C SER A 149 18.33 -22.95 -19.37
N ASP A 150 17.37 -23.76 -19.83
CA ASP A 150 15.94 -23.39 -19.83
C ASP A 150 15.41 -23.32 -18.39
N PHE A 151 15.86 -24.23 -17.53
CA PHE A 151 15.55 -24.19 -16.11
C PHE A 151 16.21 -23.01 -15.39
N ILE A 152 17.49 -22.71 -15.64
CA ILE A 152 18.16 -21.54 -15.06
C ILE A 152 17.47 -20.26 -15.51
N ALA A 153 17.05 -20.18 -16.78
CA ALA A 153 16.28 -19.06 -17.30
C ALA A 153 14.91 -18.94 -16.61
N LEU A 154 14.20 -20.05 -16.44
CA LEU A 154 12.91 -20.12 -15.73
C LEU A 154 13.07 -19.70 -14.25
N PHE A 155 14.07 -20.24 -13.55
CA PHE A 155 14.37 -19.92 -12.16
C PHE A 155 14.79 -18.45 -11.99
N SER A 156 15.65 -17.95 -12.88
CA SER A 156 16.05 -16.53 -12.90
C SER A 156 14.84 -15.62 -13.12
N HIS A 157 13.97 -15.98 -14.07
CA HIS A 157 12.74 -15.24 -14.34
C HIS A 157 11.80 -15.23 -13.13
N HIS A 158 11.60 -16.36 -12.46
CA HIS A 158 10.73 -16.47 -11.29
C HIS A 158 11.33 -15.82 -10.03
N SER A 159 12.63 -15.91 -9.81
CA SER A 159 13.31 -15.27 -8.68
C SER A 159 13.33 -13.74 -8.84
N LEU A 160 13.56 -13.22 -10.04
CA LEU A 160 13.42 -11.79 -10.33
C LEU A 160 11.96 -11.33 -10.16
N GLY A 161 11.01 -12.12 -10.65
CA GLY A 161 9.58 -11.88 -10.45
C GLY A 161 9.17 -11.88 -8.98
N PHE A 162 9.77 -12.74 -8.15
CA PHE A 162 9.59 -12.77 -6.71
C PHE A 162 10.13 -11.49 -6.05
N VAL A 163 11.37 -11.08 -6.36
CA VAL A 163 11.96 -9.87 -5.81
C VAL A 163 11.14 -8.63 -6.18
N ASN A 164 10.72 -8.51 -7.43
CA ASN A 164 9.90 -7.37 -7.88
C ASN A 164 8.54 -7.32 -7.18
N ARG A 165 7.89 -8.46 -6.98
CA ARG A 165 6.63 -8.52 -6.22
C ARG A 165 6.84 -8.25 -4.73
N LEU A 166 7.92 -8.73 -4.14
CA LEU A 166 8.24 -8.43 -2.74
C LEU A 166 8.51 -6.93 -2.55
N ILE A 167 9.25 -6.31 -3.45
CA ILE A 167 9.46 -4.85 -3.45
C ILE A 167 8.12 -4.16 -3.58
N SER A 168 7.26 -4.57 -4.53
CA SER A 168 5.91 -4.02 -4.69
C SER A 168 5.06 -4.16 -3.43
N ASP A 169 5.05 -5.33 -2.78
CA ASP A 169 4.29 -5.59 -1.57
C ASP A 169 4.84 -4.79 -0.37
N VAL A 170 6.16 -4.61 -0.27
CA VAL A 170 6.80 -3.78 0.76
C VAL A 170 6.49 -2.30 0.52
N THR A 171 6.57 -1.83 -0.72
CA THR A 171 6.21 -0.46 -1.09
C THR A 171 4.72 -0.21 -0.83
N GLU A 172 3.85 -1.12 -1.24
CA GLU A 172 2.42 -1.05 -0.95
C GLU A 172 2.15 -1.09 0.56
N MET A 173 2.88 -1.92 1.32
CA MET A 173 2.79 -1.92 2.78
C MET A 173 3.25 -0.59 3.36
N MET A 174 4.35 -0.01 2.87
CA MET A 174 4.84 1.30 3.33
C MET A 174 3.85 2.43 3.03
N ASP A 175 3.21 2.39 1.86
CA ASP A 175 2.19 3.36 1.44
C ASP A 175 0.89 3.21 2.25
N ARG A 176 0.56 1.98 2.64
CA ARG A 176 -0.61 1.66 3.48
C ARG A 176 -0.32 1.79 4.96
N LEU A 177 0.95 1.71 5.38
CA LEU A 177 1.36 1.85 6.75
C LEU A 177 1.14 3.30 7.12
N PRO A 178 0.26 3.56 8.10
CA PRO A 178 0.03 4.88 8.58
C PRO A 178 1.25 5.29 9.43
N PHE A 179 2.38 5.62 8.78
CA PHE A 179 3.71 5.72 9.43
C PHE A 179 3.69 6.72 10.57
N THR A 180 2.98 7.82 10.36
CA THR A 180 2.70 8.79 11.41
C THR A 180 1.87 8.15 12.53
N GLU A 181 0.77 7.46 12.24
CA GLU A 181 -0.11 6.89 13.27
C GLU A 181 0.66 5.85 14.09
N ALA A 182 1.52 5.06 13.42
CA ALA A 182 2.42 4.11 14.06
C ALA A 182 3.44 4.85 14.94
N PHE A 183 4.06 5.91 14.44
CA PHE A 183 5.00 6.71 15.21
C PHE A 183 4.35 7.36 16.44
N LEU A 184 3.15 7.92 16.30
CA LEU A 184 2.35 8.46 17.41
C LEU A 184 1.93 7.36 18.37
N PHE A 185 1.49 6.20 17.87
CA PHE A 185 1.16 5.04 18.69
C PHE A 185 2.35 4.64 19.56
N PHE A 186 3.54 4.47 18.98
CA PHE A 186 4.74 4.12 19.73
C PHE A 186 5.19 5.25 20.67
N GLY A 187 5.13 6.51 20.23
CA GLY A 187 5.50 7.67 21.04
C GLY A 187 4.60 7.86 22.27
N VAL A 188 3.28 7.80 22.07
CA VAL A 188 2.30 7.88 23.16
C VAL A 188 2.40 6.66 24.07
N TRP A 189 2.64 5.47 23.52
CA TRP A 189 2.86 4.29 24.34
C TRP A 189 4.08 4.42 25.25
N ILE A 190 5.21 4.91 24.74
CA ILE A 190 6.40 5.19 25.56
C ILE A 190 6.06 6.23 26.63
N LEU A 191 5.38 7.31 26.27
CA LEU A 191 5.05 8.39 27.20
C LEU A 191 4.16 7.89 28.35
N ILE A 192 3.08 7.17 28.03
CA ILE A 192 2.18 6.57 29.02
C ILE A 192 2.94 5.54 29.86
N SER A 193 3.84 4.76 29.26
CA SER A 193 4.67 3.79 29.99
C SER A 193 5.52 4.47 31.06
N LEU A 194 6.19 5.57 30.71
CA LEU A 194 7.04 6.35 31.61
C LEU A 194 6.23 6.98 32.76
N VAL A 195 5.06 7.54 32.45
CA VAL A 195 4.16 8.12 33.46
C VAL A 195 3.62 7.03 34.40
N THR A 196 3.16 5.92 33.84
CA THR A 196 2.60 4.80 34.61
C THR A 196 3.65 4.18 35.53
N GLU A 197 4.89 4.05 35.07
CA GLU A 197 6.01 3.59 35.89
C GLU A 197 6.26 4.52 37.08
N GLN A 198 6.29 5.84 36.89
CA GLN A 198 6.44 6.79 38.00
C GLN A 198 5.31 6.67 39.03
N ILE A 199 4.07 6.47 38.60
CA ILE A 199 2.92 6.31 39.49
C ILE A 199 3.05 5.01 40.31
N ILE A 200 3.41 3.90 39.66
CA ILE A 200 3.49 2.58 40.29
C ILE A 200 4.70 2.48 41.24
N ASP A 201 5.87 2.98 40.83
CA ASP A 201 7.10 2.87 41.63
C ASP A 201 7.11 3.81 42.84
N SER A 202 6.37 4.92 42.81
CA SER A 202 6.28 5.86 43.93
C SER A 202 5.77 5.25 45.24
N LYS A 203 5.18 4.04 45.20
CA LYS A 203 4.52 3.42 46.35
C LYS A 203 5.18 2.17 46.92
N THR A 204 6.17 1.53 46.27
CA THR A 204 6.40 0.10 46.58
C THR A 204 7.83 -0.48 46.65
N GLN A 205 8.94 0.27 46.55
CA GLN A 205 10.27 -0.40 46.62
C GLN A 205 11.26 0.16 47.66
N PRO A 206 11.65 -0.64 48.68
CA PRO A 206 12.95 -0.47 49.33
C PRO A 206 14.08 -0.73 48.32
N PRO A 207 15.31 -0.21 48.54
CA PRO A 207 16.42 -0.32 47.60
C PRO A 207 16.75 -1.79 47.34
N ILE A 208 16.41 -2.28 46.13
CA ILE A 208 16.73 -3.63 45.70
C ILE A 208 18.20 -3.66 45.26
N ASN A 209 19.04 -4.36 46.02
CA ASN A 209 20.38 -4.73 45.58
C ASN A 209 20.26 -5.76 44.43
N LEU A 210 20.31 -5.28 43.18
CA LEU A 210 20.26 -6.14 42.00
C LEU A 210 21.60 -6.87 41.80
N PRO A 211 21.61 -8.22 41.73
CA PRO A 211 22.79 -9.00 41.41
C PRO A 211 23.20 -8.84 39.93
N ASP A 212 24.49 -9.04 39.67
CA ASP A 212 25.26 -8.73 38.45
C ASP A 212 24.47 -8.67 37.13
N ILE A 213 24.07 -7.46 36.78
CA ILE A 213 23.63 -7.09 35.43
C ILE A 213 24.88 -6.80 34.58
N ASP A 214 24.87 -7.31 33.34
CA ASP A 214 25.87 -7.10 32.28
C ASP A 214 26.33 -5.62 32.21
N PRO A 215 27.64 -5.31 32.24
CA PRO A 215 28.14 -3.94 32.28
C PRO A 215 27.64 -3.06 31.13
N ARG A 216 27.29 -3.62 29.98
CA ARG A 216 26.77 -2.84 28.84
C ARG A 216 25.35 -2.31 29.08
N SER A 217 24.47 -3.06 29.75
CA SER A 217 23.13 -2.58 30.09
C SER A 217 23.15 -1.58 31.25
N ARG A 218 24.15 -1.63 32.16
CA ARG A 218 24.32 -0.60 33.21
C ARG A 218 24.57 0.79 32.64
N ILE A 219 25.34 0.93 31.55
CA ILE A 219 25.62 2.24 30.93
C ILE A 219 24.36 2.85 30.32
N ILE A 220 23.55 2.03 29.64
CA ILE A 220 22.31 2.51 29.02
C ILE A 220 21.26 2.83 30.10
N LEU A 221 21.11 1.98 31.12
CA LEU A 221 20.19 2.22 32.24
C LEU A 221 20.59 3.43 33.08
N SER A 222 21.89 3.64 33.33
CA SER A 222 22.35 4.83 34.06
C SER A 222 22.15 6.09 33.24
N PHE A 223 22.35 6.05 31.92
CA PHE A 223 22.05 7.15 31.01
C PHE A 223 20.55 7.48 31.01
N ILE A 224 19.68 6.48 30.88
CA ILE A 224 18.23 6.68 30.88
C ILE A 224 17.73 7.15 32.25
N LYS A 225 18.23 6.58 33.35
CA LYS A 225 17.85 7.00 34.71
C LYS A 225 18.32 8.42 35.00
N LYS A 226 19.52 8.79 34.54
CA LYS A 226 20.06 10.15 34.62
C LYS A 226 19.27 11.14 33.76
N ASN A 227 18.73 10.69 32.63
CA ASN A 227 18.05 11.55 31.65
C ASN A 227 16.53 11.35 31.61
N LYS A 228 15.93 10.62 32.57
CA LYS A 228 14.49 10.27 32.54
C LYS A 228 13.62 11.52 32.48
N ASP A 229 13.97 12.53 33.29
CA ASP A 229 13.25 13.80 33.32
C ASP A 229 13.45 14.59 32.02
N SER A 230 14.65 14.56 31.43
CA SER A 230 14.94 15.18 30.13
C SER A 230 14.19 14.52 28.98
N ILE A 231 14.07 13.19 28.98
CA ILE A 231 13.32 12.42 27.98
C ILE A 231 11.83 12.72 28.12
N LEU A 232 11.29 12.68 29.34
CA LEU A 232 9.89 13.01 29.61
C LEU A 232 9.57 14.46 29.22
N PHE A 233 10.47 15.39 29.58
CA PHE A 233 10.37 16.79 29.16
C PHE A 233 10.34 16.93 27.64
N GLY A 234 11.29 16.31 26.93
CA GLY A 234 11.34 16.33 25.47
C GLY A 234 10.08 15.74 24.82
N ALA A 235 9.54 14.67 25.39
CA ALA A 235 8.31 14.05 24.92
C ALA A 235 7.08 14.94 25.12
N ILE A 236 6.94 15.57 26.30
CA ILE A 236 5.86 16.54 26.58
C ILE A 236 5.97 17.75 25.65
N LEU A 237 7.18 18.28 25.47
CA LEU A 237 7.44 19.42 24.58
C LEU A 237 7.06 19.10 23.13
N THR A 238 7.47 17.91 22.65
CA THR A 238 7.15 17.45 21.29
C THR A 238 5.64 17.27 21.12
N PHE A 239 4.97 16.65 22.10
CA PHE A 239 3.52 16.48 22.09
C PHE A 239 2.77 17.82 22.14
N ALA A 240 3.25 18.77 22.95
CA ALA A 240 2.70 20.11 23.03
C ALA A 240 2.76 20.84 21.68
N LEU A 241 3.94 20.84 21.04
CA LEU A 241 4.12 21.38 19.70
C LEU A 241 3.22 20.68 18.67
N PHE A 242 3.12 19.35 18.78
CA PHE A 242 2.28 18.55 17.90
C PHE A 242 0.80 18.97 17.97
N LEU A 243 0.24 19.13 19.17
CA LEU A 243 -1.13 19.62 19.36
C LEU A 243 -1.30 21.06 18.88
N SER A 244 -0.36 21.95 19.22
CA SER A 244 -0.40 23.36 18.82
C SER A 244 -0.45 23.51 17.30
N VAL A 245 0.46 22.86 16.57
CA VAL A 245 0.53 22.95 15.10
C VAL A 245 -0.72 22.32 14.47
N SER A 246 -1.16 21.16 14.96
CA SER A 246 -2.37 20.49 14.44
C SER A 246 -3.61 21.37 14.57
N ALA A 247 -3.79 22.03 15.73
CA ALA A 247 -4.90 22.95 15.95
C ALA A 247 -4.75 24.23 15.10
N MET A 248 -3.53 24.76 14.96
CA MET A 248 -3.25 25.95 14.15
C MET A 248 -3.59 25.74 12.67
N ILE A 249 -3.46 24.52 12.17
CA ILE A 249 -3.86 24.12 10.82
C ILE A 249 -5.38 23.87 10.73
N ALA A 250 -5.97 23.20 11.73
CA ALA A 250 -7.40 22.85 11.72
C ALA A 250 -8.33 24.06 11.88
N VAL A 251 -7.97 25.02 12.73
CA VAL A 251 -8.79 26.22 13.03
C VAL A 251 -9.18 27.04 11.79
N PRO A 252 -8.23 27.50 10.93
CA PRO A 252 -8.60 28.28 9.75
C PRO A 252 -9.49 27.48 8.81
N TYR A 253 -9.23 26.18 8.68
CA TYR A 253 -10.00 25.27 7.86
C TYR A 253 -11.46 25.13 8.34
N ILE A 254 -11.69 24.97 9.65
CA ILE A 254 -13.04 24.94 10.24
C ILE A 254 -13.73 26.30 10.09
N SER A 255 -12.98 27.41 10.20
CA SER A 255 -13.54 28.76 10.13
C SER A 255 -13.97 29.18 8.72
N GLN A 256 -13.30 28.68 7.67
CA GLN A 256 -13.54 29.04 6.27
C GLN A 256 -14.73 28.31 5.63
N ASN A 257 -15.28 27.29 6.29
CA ASN A 257 -16.42 26.47 5.82
C ASN A 257 -17.73 27.23 5.55
N SER A 258 -17.82 28.53 5.79
CA SER A 258 -19.04 29.30 5.57
C SER A 258 -19.24 29.78 4.13
N GLN A 259 -18.23 29.68 3.26
CA GLN A 259 -18.40 30.08 1.86
C GLN A 259 -19.27 29.05 1.11
N LYS A 260 -20.09 29.50 0.15
CA LYS A 260 -20.91 28.59 -0.68
C LYS A 260 -20.02 27.86 -1.70
N PHE A 261 -20.28 26.57 -1.85
CA PHE A 261 -19.58 25.71 -2.80
C PHE A 261 -19.74 26.22 -4.25
N LYS A 262 -18.63 26.23 -5.01
CA LYS A 262 -18.59 26.82 -6.37
C LYS A 262 -19.10 25.88 -7.46
N TYR A 263 -19.03 24.56 -7.25
CA TYR A 263 -19.37 23.58 -8.29
C TYR A 263 -20.67 22.85 -7.98
N ASP A 264 -21.55 22.77 -8.96
CA ASP A 264 -22.76 21.97 -8.88
C ASP A 264 -22.47 20.54 -9.39
N SER A 265 -23.24 19.55 -8.94
CA SER A 265 -23.41 18.26 -9.62
C SER A 265 -23.64 18.39 -11.14
N ASP A 266 -24.39 19.39 -11.60
CA ASP A 266 -24.61 19.69 -13.02
C ASP A 266 -23.31 20.12 -13.72
N TYR A 267 -22.47 20.89 -13.02
CA TYR A 267 -21.16 21.28 -13.53
C TYR A 267 -20.21 20.08 -13.62
N LEU A 268 -20.27 19.16 -12.66
CA LEU A 268 -19.52 17.90 -12.72
C LEU A 268 -19.99 17.07 -13.91
N LYS A 269 -21.30 16.85 -14.04
CA LYS A 269 -21.87 16.10 -15.16
C LYS A 269 -21.43 16.67 -16.50
N LYS A 270 -21.53 17.99 -16.69
CA LYS A 270 -21.05 18.67 -17.90
C LYS A 270 -19.55 18.45 -18.16
N SER A 271 -18.74 18.43 -17.10
CA SER A 271 -17.30 18.18 -17.20
C SER A 271 -17.01 16.72 -17.58
N LEU A 272 -17.72 15.75 -16.98
CA LEU A 272 -17.60 14.33 -17.31
C LEU A 272 -18.08 14.04 -18.74
N ASP A 273 -19.17 14.67 -19.17
CA ASP A 273 -19.73 14.52 -20.52
C ASP A 273 -18.76 14.99 -21.61
N THR A 274 -17.79 15.85 -21.28
CA THR A 274 -16.71 16.27 -22.21
C THR A 274 -15.72 15.14 -22.52
N TYR A 275 -15.64 14.12 -21.66
CA TYR A 275 -14.74 12.96 -21.82
C TYR A 275 -15.47 11.70 -22.29
N LEU A 276 -16.77 11.76 -22.57
CA LEU A 276 -17.48 10.63 -23.17
C LEU A 276 -16.90 10.35 -24.54
N ILE A 277 -16.69 9.06 -24.84
CA ILE A 277 -16.28 8.65 -26.18
C ILE A 277 -17.38 9.08 -27.16
N GLU A 278 -17.01 9.76 -28.22
CA GLU A 278 -17.96 10.21 -29.23
C GLU A 278 -18.64 9.00 -29.88
N GLU A 279 -19.96 9.09 -30.11
CA GLU A 279 -20.70 8.03 -30.81
C GLU A 279 -20.13 7.78 -32.23
N ALA A 280 -19.47 8.77 -32.82
CA ALA A 280 -18.79 8.67 -34.11
C ALA A 280 -17.47 7.88 -34.08
N PHE A 281 -16.84 7.70 -32.91
CA PHE A 281 -15.50 7.10 -32.80
C PHE A 281 -15.42 5.70 -33.44
N LEU A 282 -14.53 5.51 -34.42
CA LEU A 282 -14.37 4.26 -35.20
C LEU A 282 -15.52 3.88 -36.15
N ASN A 283 -16.60 4.67 -36.28
CA ASN A 283 -17.73 4.28 -37.15
C ASN A 283 -17.32 4.22 -38.62
N ASP A 284 -16.55 5.20 -39.09
CA ASP A 284 -16.16 5.28 -40.50
C ASP A 284 -15.08 4.25 -40.81
N GLU A 285 -14.17 4.00 -39.87
CA GLU A 285 -13.12 3.00 -39.94
C GLU A 285 -13.68 1.56 -39.99
N LEU A 286 -14.70 1.26 -39.20
CA LEU A 286 -15.37 -0.04 -39.21
C LEU A 286 -16.20 -0.23 -40.48
N LYS A 287 -16.91 0.81 -40.95
CA LYS A 287 -17.63 0.78 -42.23
C LYS A 287 -16.71 0.58 -43.41
N ALA A 288 -15.58 1.29 -43.45
CA ALA A 288 -14.56 1.13 -44.48
C ALA A 288 -13.99 -0.29 -44.46
N HIS A 289 -13.68 -0.82 -43.26
CA HIS A 289 -13.19 -2.19 -43.12
C HIS A 289 -14.20 -3.23 -43.62
N ALA A 290 -15.49 -3.09 -43.27
CA ALA A 290 -16.55 -3.97 -43.72
C ALA A 290 -16.75 -3.91 -45.25
N ALA A 291 -16.75 -2.70 -45.82
CA ALA A 291 -16.86 -2.50 -47.26
C ALA A 291 -15.70 -3.16 -48.02
N ASP A 292 -14.49 -3.04 -47.49
CA ASP A 292 -13.31 -3.67 -48.06
C ASP A 292 -13.37 -5.21 -47.96
N SER A 293 -13.77 -5.79 -46.82
CA SER A 293 -13.93 -7.25 -46.69
C SER A 293 -14.95 -7.81 -47.67
N LEU A 294 -16.04 -7.08 -47.94
CA LEU A 294 -17.04 -7.45 -48.96
C LEU A 294 -16.52 -7.27 -50.39
N ALA A 295 -15.79 -6.19 -50.67
CA ALA A 295 -15.15 -5.98 -51.97
C ALA A 295 -14.13 -7.11 -52.26
N TYR A 296 -13.43 -7.54 -51.21
CA TYR A 296 -12.48 -8.62 -51.25
C TYR A 296 -13.13 -9.97 -51.61
N GLU A 297 -14.26 -10.30 -50.98
CA GLU A 297 -15.07 -11.48 -51.31
C GLU A 297 -15.49 -11.47 -52.79
N ARG A 298 -15.93 -10.32 -53.31
CA ARG A 298 -16.37 -10.19 -54.71
C ARG A 298 -15.23 -10.36 -55.71
N GLN A 299 -14.09 -9.73 -55.46
CA GLN A 299 -12.91 -9.84 -56.34
C GLN A 299 -12.44 -11.30 -56.42
N LEU A 300 -12.41 -11.99 -55.29
CA LEU A 300 -12.02 -13.40 -55.24
C LEU A 300 -13.08 -14.34 -55.79
N GLY A 301 -14.36 -14.05 -55.58
CA GLY A 301 -15.45 -14.76 -56.25
C GLY A 301 -15.27 -14.75 -57.77
N GLY A 302 -14.97 -13.58 -58.34
CA GLY A 302 -14.69 -13.43 -59.77
C GLY A 302 -13.44 -14.17 -60.25
N TRP A 303 -12.43 -14.32 -59.41
CA TRP A 303 -11.21 -15.06 -59.75
C TRP A 303 -11.38 -16.58 -59.58
N LEU A 304 -12.10 -17.04 -58.55
CA LEU A 304 -12.40 -18.45 -58.32
C LEU A 304 -13.43 -19.00 -59.31
N THR A 305 -14.18 -18.13 -59.99
CA THR A 305 -15.02 -18.51 -61.15
C THR A 305 -14.22 -18.82 -62.42
N VAL A 306 -12.88 -18.79 -62.38
CA VAL A 306 -12.04 -19.47 -63.40
C VAL A 306 -12.37 -20.96 -63.33
N SER A 307 -13.37 -21.36 -64.12
CA SER A 307 -13.84 -22.73 -64.20
C SER A 307 -12.74 -23.64 -64.73
N ALA A 308 -12.89 -24.95 -64.55
CA ALA A 308 -12.05 -25.93 -65.24
C ALA A 308 -11.92 -25.62 -66.74
N ASP A 309 -12.97 -25.09 -67.37
CA ASP A 309 -12.98 -24.71 -68.78
C ASP A 309 -12.08 -23.50 -69.08
N SER A 310 -11.92 -22.58 -68.12
CA SER A 310 -11.00 -21.45 -68.25
C SER A 310 -9.55 -21.90 -68.16
N LEU A 311 -9.25 -22.91 -67.32
CA LEU A 311 -7.94 -23.57 -67.30
C LEU A 311 -7.68 -24.38 -68.56
N GLU A 312 -8.66 -25.08 -69.10
CA GLU A 312 -8.51 -25.79 -70.37
C GLU A 312 -8.26 -24.84 -71.54
N LYS A 313 -8.87 -23.64 -71.52
CA LYS A 313 -8.54 -22.58 -72.47
C LYS A 313 -7.10 -22.09 -72.32
N ILE A 314 -6.58 -22.00 -71.10
CA ILE A 314 -5.19 -21.58 -70.83
C ILE A 314 -4.21 -22.69 -71.26
N CYS A 315 -4.49 -23.94 -70.93
CA CYS A 315 -3.63 -25.07 -71.29
C CYS A 315 -3.68 -25.45 -72.78
N GLY A 316 -4.69 -25.01 -73.53
CA GLY A 316 -4.86 -25.31 -74.95
C GLY A 316 -5.23 -26.76 -75.26
N HIS A 317 -5.54 -27.57 -74.24
CA HIS A 317 -5.97 -28.96 -74.36
C HIS A 317 -6.86 -29.35 -73.16
N PRO A 318 -7.74 -30.36 -73.31
CA PRO A 318 -8.56 -30.85 -72.19
C PRO A 318 -7.67 -31.41 -71.07
N LEU A 319 -8.05 -31.15 -69.82
CA LEU A 319 -7.34 -31.66 -68.65
C LEU A 319 -7.79 -33.10 -68.35
N PRO A 320 -6.89 -33.98 -67.86
CA PRO A 320 -7.28 -35.27 -67.30
C PRO A 320 -8.38 -35.14 -66.23
N GLN A 321 -9.37 -36.04 -66.24
CA GLN A 321 -10.55 -35.95 -65.36
C GLN A 321 -10.19 -35.92 -63.87
N ASN A 322 -9.14 -36.65 -63.46
CA ASN A 322 -8.62 -36.64 -62.09
C ASN A 322 -8.08 -35.26 -61.69
N ILE A 323 -7.34 -34.58 -62.57
CA ILE A 323 -6.82 -33.23 -62.32
C ILE A 323 -7.97 -32.23 -62.26
N ARG A 324 -8.94 -32.36 -63.17
CA ARG A 324 -10.15 -31.52 -63.19
C ARG A 324 -10.94 -31.62 -61.87
N GLN A 325 -11.11 -32.84 -61.35
CA GLN A 325 -11.77 -33.09 -60.06
C GLN A 325 -10.95 -32.54 -58.89
N GLN A 326 -9.64 -32.80 -58.84
CA GLN A 326 -8.76 -32.28 -57.78
C GLN A 326 -8.75 -30.74 -57.76
N TRP A 327 -8.66 -30.11 -58.94
CA TRP A 327 -8.74 -28.65 -59.07
C TRP A 327 -10.07 -28.10 -58.55
N THR A 328 -11.18 -28.68 -59.01
CA THR A 328 -12.52 -28.24 -58.60
C THR A 328 -12.72 -28.39 -57.09
N GLN A 329 -12.28 -29.52 -56.53
CA GLN A 329 -12.33 -29.76 -55.08
C GLN A 329 -11.47 -28.75 -54.30
N HIS A 330 -10.26 -28.48 -54.76
CA HIS A 330 -9.36 -27.56 -54.08
C HIS A 330 -9.83 -26.11 -54.15
N ILE A 331 -10.29 -25.65 -55.32
CA ILE A 331 -10.89 -24.32 -55.50
C ILE A 331 -12.16 -24.17 -54.65
N SER A 332 -13.00 -25.21 -54.58
CA SER A 332 -14.17 -25.22 -53.71
C SER A 332 -13.78 -25.11 -52.23
N SER A 333 -12.73 -25.81 -51.79
CA SER A 333 -12.21 -25.72 -50.42
C SER A 333 -11.66 -24.32 -50.11
N ILE A 334 -10.87 -23.73 -51.02
CA ILE A 334 -10.38 -22.35 -50.90
C ILE A 334 -11.55 -21.37 -50.80
N HIS A 335 -12.55 -21.50 -51.68
CA HIS A 335 -13.73 -20.64 -51.67
C HIS A 335 -14.50 -20.74 -50.35
N GLY A 336 -14.64 -21.95 -49.80
CA GLY A 336 -15.24 -22.18 -48.49
C GLY A 336 -14.47 -21.50 -47.36
N LEU A 337 -13.15 -21.65 -47.32
CA LEU A 337 -12.28 -21.00 -46.33
C LEU A 337 -12.34 -19.47 -46.44
N LEU A 338 -12.44 -18.94 -47.65
CA LEU A 338 -12.57 -17.51 -47.94
C LEU A 338 -13.86 -16.92 -47.41
N LYS A 339 -14.98 -17.56 -47.76
CA LYS A 339 -16.29 -17.16 -47.28
C LYS A 339 -16.35 -17.22 -45.76
N GLN A 340 -15.74 -18.23 -45.16
CA GLN A 340 -15.61 -18.33 -43.71
C GLN A 340 -14.76 -17.20 -43.12
N ALA A 341 -13.63 -16.84 -43.74
CA ALA A 341 -12.79 -15.73 -43.29
C ALA A 341 -13.54 -14.39 -43.33
N VAL A 342 -14.24 -14.08 -44.43
CA VAL A 342 -15.06 -12.86 -44.56
C VAL A 342 -16.20 -12.86 -43.54
N THR A 343 -16.88 -14.00 -43.35
CA THR A 343 -17.94 -14.12 -42.34
C THR A 343 -17.38 -13.91 -40.93
N ASN A 344 -16.19 -14.41 -40.65
CA ASN A 344 -15.51 -14.20 -39.37
C ASN A 344 -15.17 -12.72 -39.17
N ASP A 345 -14.61 -12.04 -40.17
CA ASP A 345 -14.27 -10.62 -40.10
C ASP A 345 -15.51 -9.76 -39.84
N LEU A 346 -16.60 -9.98 -40.58
CA LEU A 346 -17.88 -9.29 -40.34
C LEU A 346 -18.43 -9.59 -38.94
N GLY A 347 -18.26 -10.83 -38.47
CA GLY A 347 -18.60 -11.23 -37.10
C GLY A 347 -17.78 -10.46 -36.05
N GLN A 348 -16.48 -10.26 -36.29
CA GLN A 348 -15.60 -9.50 -35.40
C GLN A 348 -15.92 -8.00 -35.41
N ILE A 349 -16.22 -7.42 -36.57
CA ILE A 349 -16.71 -6.03 -36.68
C ILE A 349 -17.97 -5.85 -35.83
N ARG A 350 -18.94 -6.75 -35.97
CA ARG A 350 -20.17 -6.70 -35.17
C ARG A 350 -19.90 -6.84 -33.67
N LYS A 351 -18.93 -7.68 -33.26
CA LYS A 351 -18.50 -7.78 -31.86
C LYS A 351 -17.91 -6.46 -31.36
N ILE A 352 -17.04 -5.81 -32.14
CA ILE A 352 -16.45 -4.51 -31.79
C ILE A 352 -17.55 -3.43 -31.69
N GLU A 353 -18.53 -3.41 -32.60
CA GLU A 353 -19.67 -2.48 -32.54
C GLU A 353 -20.53 -2.68 -31.29
N VAL A 354 -20.82 -3.94 -30.93
CA VAL A 354 -21.57 -4.27 -29.69
C VAL A 354 -20.77 -3.83 -28.47
N PHE A 355 -19.48 -4.14 -28.43
CA PHE A 355 -18.60 -3.76 -27.33
C PHE A 355 -18.48 -2.23 -27.19
N LYS A 356 -18.34 -1.50 -28.31
CA LYS A 356 -18.38 -0.03 -28.33
C LYS A 356 -19.69 0.50 -27.73
N LYS A 357 -20.85 -0.04 -28.13
CA LYS A 357 -22.16 0.37 -27.57
C LYS A 357 -22.26 0.10 -26.08
N GLU A 358 -21.72 -1.02 -25.61
CA GLU A 358 -21.65 -1.37 -24.20
C GLU A 358 -20.79 -0.37 -23.42
N ILE A 359 -19.60 -0.01 -23.94
CA ILE A 359 -18.72 1.01 -23.37
C ILE A 359 -19.43 2.36 -23.27
N LEU A 360 -20.06 2.82 -24.35
CA LEU A 360 -20.78 4.11 -24.36
C LEU A 360 -21.91 4.15 -23.34
N SER A 361 -22.70 3.06 -23.27
CA SER A 361 -23.77 2.91 -22.28
C SER A 361 -23.23 2.93 -20.85
N ARG A 362 -22.13 2.20 -20.61
CA ARG A 362 -21.46 2.14 -19.31
C ARG A 362 -20.91 3.50 -18.89
N GLN A 363 -20.17 4.20 -19.75
CA GLN A 363 -19.64 5.53 -19.45
C GLN A 363 -20.74 6.54 -19.12
N LYS A 364 -21.85 6.52 -19.87
CA LYS A 364 -23.01 7.39 -19.59
C LYS A 364 -23.63 7.10 -18.22
N LYS A 365 -23.79 5.81 -17.87
CA LYS A 365 -24.28 5.39 -16.56
C LYS A 365 -23.31 5.77 -15.44
N GLU A 366 -22.00 5.60 -15.66
CA GLU A 366 -20.96 5.99 -14.71
C GLU A 366 -20.91 7.50 -14.51
N SER A 367 -20.95 8.31 -15.57
CA SER A 367 -21.04 9.78 -15.50
C SER A 367 -22.23 10.23 -14.64
N GLN A 368 -23.41 9.65 -14.89
CA GLN A 368 -24.61 9.93 -14.10
C GLN A 368 -24.44 9.53 -12.64
N MET A 369 -24.03 8.28 -12.37
CA MET A 369 -23.82 7.77 -11.01
C MET A 369 -22.78 8.61 -10.25
N LEU A 370 -21.70 9.04 -10.91
CA LEU A 370 -20.70 9.91 -10.32
C LEU A 370 -21.28 11.28 -9.94
N SER A 371 -22.09 11.88 -10.81
CA SER A 371 -22.73 13.17 -10.52
C SER A 371 -23.71 13.08 -9.34
N GLU A 372 -24.49 12.01 -9.26
CA GLU A 372 -25.43 11.76 -8.15
C GLU A 372 -24.69 11.48 -6.84
N ASN A 373 -23.67 10.61 -6.88
CA ASN A 373 -22.83 10.31 -5.71
C ASN A 373 -22.07 11.55 -5.25
N PHE A 374 -21.62 12.40 -6.17
CA PHE A 374 -20.96 13.65 -5.85
C PHE A 374 -21.92 14.59 -5.13
N LEU A 375 -23.17 14.74 -5.57
CA LEU A 375 -24.18 15.57 -4.88
C LEU A 375 -24.40 15.11 -3.43
N ILE A 376 -24.55 13.80 -3.23
CA ILE A 376 -24.72 13.23 -1.88
C ILE A 376 -23.46 13.47 -1.04
N THR A 377 -22.29 13.24 -1.62
CA THR A 377 -21.01 13.34 -0.91
C THR A 377 -20.67 14.80 -0.60
N SER A 378 -20.84 15.73 -1.55
CA SER A 378 -20.52 17.14 -1.38
C SER A 378 -21.37 17.78 -0.28
N ASN A 379 -22.63 17.36 -0.14
CA ASN A 379 -23.49 17.78 0.98
C ASN A 379 -23.00 17.26 2.33
N SER A 380 -22.27 16.14 2.35
CA SER A 380 -21.65 15.58 3.54
C SER A 380 -20.26 16.16 3.84
N LEU A 381 -19.58 16.71 2.84
CA LEU A 381 -18.23 17.25 2.99
C LEU A 381 -18.25 18.52 3.83
N THR A 382 -17.22 18.68 4.65
CA THR A 382 -17.15 19.81 5.56
C THR A 382 -16.76 21.07 4.82
N ASN A 383 -15.80 20.96 3.89
CA ASN A 383 -15.20 22.10 3.22
C ASN A 383 -15.42 22.06 1.70
N ASN A 384 -15.64 23.24 1.14
CA ASN A 384 -15.61 23.46 -0.30
C ASN A 384 -14.30 22.99 -0.93
N ASP A 385 -13.17 23.13 -0.25
CA ASP A 385 -11.88 22.67 -0.76
C ASP A 385 -11.82 21.15 -0.90
N GLU A 386 -12.38 20.39 0.05
CA GLU A 386 -12.53 18.93 -0.08
C GLU A 386 -13.39 18.58 -1.28
N ALA A 387 -14.53 19.26 -1.43
CA ALA A 387 -15.46 19.00 -2.52
C ALA A 387 -14.85 19.42 -3.88
N ASN A 388 -14.07 20.50 -3.93
CA ASN A 388 -13.31 20.93 -5.10
C ASN A 388 -12.21 19.93 -5.46
N GLU A 389 -11.49 19.43 -4.47
CA GLU A 389 -10.46 18.42 -4.68
C GLU A 389 -11.08 17.10 -5.13
N TYR A 390 -12.19 16.69 -4.53
CA TYR A 390 -12.92 15.49 -4.92
C TYR A 390 -13.43 15.59 -6.34
N PHE A 391 -14.02 16.73 -6.71
CA PHE A 391 -14.43 17.06 -8.07
C PHE A 391 -13.26 16.86 -9.05
N LYS A 392 -12.09 17.46 -8.76
CA LYS A 392 -10.90 17.35 -9.62
C LYS A 392 -10.44 15.90 -9.76
N ARG A 393 -10.43 15.14 -8.65
CA ARG A 393 -10.07 13.71 -8.65
C ARG A 393 -11.02 12.87 -9.48
N LEU A 394 -12.33 13.13 -9.41
CA LEU A 394 -13.34 12.43 -10.20
C LEU A 394 -13.20 12.73 -11.69
N VAL A 395 -13.03 14.00 -12.07
CA VAL A 395 -12.81 14.41 -13.47
C VAL A 395 -11.53 13.79 -14.03
N TRP A 396 -10.43 13.86 -13.28
CA TRP A 396 -9.17 13.24 -13.67
C TRP A 396 -9.32 11.72 -13.82
N TRP A 397 -9.92 11.03 -12.84
CA TRP A 397 -10.14 9.59 -12.91
C TRP A 397 -10.98 9.20 -14.13
N PHE A 398 -12.08 9.89 -14.38
CA PHE A 398 -12.97 9.60 -15.49
C PHE A 398 -12.28 9.84 -16.85
N SER A 399 -11.43 10.86 -16.95
CA SER A 399 -10.62 11.09 -18.15
C SER A 399 -9.66 9.93 -18.42
N GLN A 400 -8.97 9.42 -17.39
CA GLN A 400 -8.05 8.29 -17.52
C GLN A 400 -8.78 6.99 -17.86
N GLU A 401 -9.94 6.74 -17.25
CA GLU A 401 -10.76 5.57 -17.58
C GLU A 401 -11.27 5.65 -19.04
N SER A 402 -11.65 6.85 -19.51
CA SER A 402 -12.06 7.04 -20.90
C SER A 402 -10.92 6.81 -21.89
N ASP A 403 -9.72 7.32 -21.60
CA ASP A 403 -8.52 7.10 -22.42
C ASP A 403 -8.14 5.61 -22.46
N ASN A 404 -8.26 4.90 -21.34
CA ASN A 404 -8.06 3.45 -21.29
C ASN A 404 -9.05 2.70 -22.16
N LEU A 405 -10.35 3.03 -22.05
CA LEU A 405 -11.40 2.42 -22.87
C LEU A 405 -11.19 2.68 -24.37
N LYS A 406 -10.76 3.90 -24.73
CA LYS A 406 -10.38 4.25 -26.09
C LYS A 406 -9.21 3.41 -26.60
N THR A 407 -8.18 3.25 -25.77
CA THR A 407 -7.01 2.42 -26.09
C THR A 407 -7.39 0.95 -26.32
N VAL A 408 -8.31 0.40 -25.51
CA VAL A 408 -8.81 -0.97 -25.70
C VAL A 408 -9.58 -1.11 -27.02
N LEU A 409 -10.41 -0.12 -27.38
CA LEU A 409 -11.10 -0.11 -28.67
C LEU A 409 -10.13 0.01 -29.86
N ASP A 410 -9.11 0.86 -29.75
CA ASP A 410 -8.06 1.01 -30.75
C ASP A 410 -7.23 -0.28 -30.89
N GLU A 411 -6.90 -0.96 -29.80
CA GLU A 411 -6.22 -2.26 -29.85
C GLU A 411 -7.07 -3.31 -30.57
N ALA A 412 -8.37 -3.39 -30.24
CA ALA A 412 -9.29 -4.30 -30.90
C ALA A 412 -9.40 -4.02 -32.41
N TYR A 413 -9.50 -2.73 -32.80
CA TYR A 413 -9.51 -2.32 -34.19
C TYR A 413 -8.17 -2.60 -34.91
N ASN A 414 -7.04 -2.34 -34.27
CA ASN A 414 -5.73 -2.62 -34.84
C ASN A 414 -5.50 -4.12 -35.06
N LYS A 415 -5.99 -4.98 -34.15
CA LYS A 415 -6.00 -6.44 -34.35
C LYS A 415 -6.85 -6.82 -35.56
N LEU A 416 -8.03 -6.22 -35.73
CA LEU A 416 -8.86 -6.42 -36.92
C LEU A 416 -8.14 -5.97 -38.20
N LYS A 417 -7.44 -4.83 -38.18
CA LYS A 417 -6.65 -4.34 -39.31
C LYS A 417 -5.47 -5.27 -39.66
N TYR A 418 -4.74 -5.74 -38.64
CA TYR A 418 -3.64 -6.69 -38.81
C TYR A 418 -4.14 -8.00 -39.44
N ASN A 419 -5.24 -8.51 -38.92
CA ASN A 419 -5.95 -9.70 -39.41
C ASN A 419 -6.28 -9.61 -40.90
N LYS A 420 -6.86 -8.49 -41.34
CA LYS A 420 -7.13 -8.25 -42.76
C LYS A 420 -5.86 -8.18 -43.59
N SER A 421 -4.80 -7.52 -43.10
CA SER A 421 -3.51 -7.46 -43.80
C SER A 421 -2.88 -8.85 -43.96
N TYR A 422 -2.98 -9.68 -42.92
CA TYR A 422 -2.51 -11.06 -42.94
C TYR A 422 -3.30 -11.91 -43.95
N GLN A 423 -4.63 -11.80 -43.93
CA GLN A 423 -5.49 -12.42 -44.92
C GLN A 423 -5.10 -12.01 -46.34
N GLY A 424 -5.00 -10.70 -46.63
CA GLY A 424 -4.58 -10.21 -47.94
C GLY A 424 -3.23 -10.77 -48.39
N SER A 425 -2.27 -10.91 -47.48
CA SER A 425 -0.97 -11.54 -47.75
C SER A 425 -1.10 -13.03 -48.07
N MET A 426 -1.83 -13.79 -47.25
CA MET A 426 -2.12 -15.21 -47.49
C MET A 426 -2.76 -15.44 -48.85
N PHE A 427 -3.68 -14.58 -49.24
CA PHE A 427 -4.33 -14.67 -50.54
C PHE A 427 -3.42 -14.27 -51.70
N SER A 428 -2.54 -13.28 -51.53
CA SER A 428 -1.54 -12.96 -52.56
C SER A 428 -0.61 -14.14 -52.83
N ILE A 429 -0.23 -14.88 -51.77
CA ILE A 429 0.57 -16.10 -51.85
C ILE A 429 -0.23 -17.20 -52.55
N LEU A 430 -1.48 -17.41 -52.15
CA LEU A 430 -2.36 -18.42 -52.75
C LEU A 430 -2.58 -18.16 -54.24
N ARG A 431 -2.86 -16.91 -54.60
CA ARG A 431 -3.01 -16.47 -55.99
C ARG A 431 -1.75 -16.74 -56.79
N SER A 432 -0.59 -16.34 -56.27
CA SER A 432 0.71 -16.57 -56.93
C SER A 432 1.00 -18.06 -57.08
N SER A 433 0.66 -18.88 -56.07
CA SER A 433 0.82 -20.34 -56.12
C SER A 433 -0.05 -20.95 -57.23
N ILE A 434 -1.29 -20.50 -57.37
CA ILE A 434 -2.21 -20.97 -58.41
C ILE A 434 -1.74 -20.52 -59.80
N GLU A 435 -1.35 -19.26 -59.96
CA GLU A 435 -0.84 -18.73 -61.23
C GLU A 435 0.44 -19.48 -61.66
N ASN A 436 1.34 -19.78 -60.72
CA ASN A 436 2.55 -20.57 -60.98
C ASN A 436 2.25 -22.02 -61.37
N GLU A 437 1.32 -22.69 -60.67
CA GLU A 437 0.93 -24.06 -61.02
C GLU A 437 0.19 -24.12 -62.37
N ALA A 438 -0.63 -23.12 -62.68
CA ALA A 438 -1.25 -22.99 -64.00
C ALA A 438 -0.21 -22.81 -65.11
N ALA A 439 0.81 -21.97 -64.90
CA ALA A 439 1.90 -21.78 -65.84
C ALA A 439 2.76 -23.06 -66.02
N LYS A 440 2.98 -23.83 -64.95
CA LYS A 440 3.66 -25.14 -65.04
C LYS A 440 2.85 -26.16 -65.84
N LEU A 441 1.52 -26.18 -65.67
CA LEU A 441 0.63 -27.04 -66.45
C LEU A 441 0.67 -26.70 -67.95
N GLU A 442 0.77 -25.41 -68.29
CA GLU A 442 0.93 -24.96 -69.68
C GLU A 442 2.25 -25.45 -70.31
N GLN A 443 3.33 -25.48 -69.53
CA GLN A 443 4.66 -25.91 -70.00
C GLN A 443 4.86 -27.44 -69.99
N SER A 444 4.26 -28.14 -69.02
CA SER A 444 4.41 -29.57 -68.79
C SER A 444 3.18 -30.33 -69.29
N ARG A 445 3.27 -30.91 -70.50
CA ARG A 445 2.22 -31.80 -71.03
C ARG A 445 1.99 -33.09 -70.22
N THR A 446 2.76 -33.34 -69.15
CA THR A 446 2.78 -34.61 -68.41
C THR A 446 2.83 -34.42 -66.89
N LEU A 447 2.04 -33.49 -66.35
CA LEU A 447 2.01 -33.27 -64.90
C LEU A 447 1.09 -34.31 -64.22
N ASP A 448 1.69 -35.32 -63.57
CA ASP A 448 0.96 -36.41 -62.90
C ASP A 448 0.31 -36.00 -61.57
N ARG A 449 0.79 -34.93 -60.91
CA ARG A 449 0.25 -34.43 -59.64
C ARG A 449 0.37 -32.92 -59.49
N LEU A 450 -0.71 -32.31 -59.04
CA LEU A 450 -0.79 -30.89 -58.73
C LEU A 450 -0.35 -30.64 -57.27
N TYR A 451 0.74 -29.89 -57.07
CA TYR A 451 1.20 -29.51 -55.73
C TYR A 451 0.56 -28.19 -55.33
N LEU A 452 -0.71 -28.24 -54.93
CA LEU A 452 -1.36 -27.07 -54.38
C LEU A 452 -0.97 -26.87 -52.91
N MET A 453 -0.89 -25.60 -52.50
CA MET A 453 -0.61 -25.19 -51.13
C MET A 453 -1.54 -25.93 -50.15
N ASP A 454 -1.00 -26.41 -49.04
CA ASP A 454 -1.76 -27.18 -48.06
C ASP A 454 -2.89 -26.34 -47.44
N THR A 455 -4.13 -26.68 -47.81
CA THR A 455 -5.35 -26.02 -47.31
C THR A 455 -5.52 -26.17 -45.80
N GLU A 456 -4.93 -27.20 -45.17
CA GLU A 456 -5.00 -27.36 -43.72
C GLU A 456 -4.14 -26.33 -42.99
N ASN A 457 -2.96 -25.97 -43.52
CA ASN A 457 -2.14 -24.89 -42.95
C ASN A 457 -2.85 -23.54 -43.04
N MET A 458 -3.52 -23.28 -44.17
CA MET A 458 -4.32 -22.06 -44.35
C MET A 458 -5.51 -22.02 -43.39
N LYS A 459 -6.21 -23.15 -43.22
CA LYS A 459 -7.31 -23.29 -42.26
C LYS A 459 -6.84 -23.10 -40.82
N LEU A 460 -5.69 -23.66 -40.44
CA LEU A 460 -5.10 -23.50 -39.11
C LEU A 460 -4.74 -22.03 -38.83
N ALA A 461 -4.14 -21.34 -39.80
CA ALA A 461 -3.83 -19.92 -39.71
C ALA A 461 -5.11 -19.06 -39.55
N LEU A 462 -6.16 -19.36 -40.31
CA LEU A 462 -7.47 -18.68 -40.18
C LEU A 462 -8.16 -18.99 -38.85
N MET A 463 -7.97 -20.18 -38.27
CA MET A 463 -8.52 -20.54 -36.97
C MET A 463 -7.83 -19.85 -35.80
N GLN A 464 -6.50 -19.70 -35.83
CA GLN A 464 -5.74 -19.01 -34.77
C GLN A 464 -6.17 -17.54 -34.61
N GLN A 465 -6.51 -16.90 -35.72
CA GLN A 465 -6.97 -15.51 -35.79
C GLN A 465 -8.22 -15.21 -34.94
N LYS A 466 -9.06 -16.23 -34.65
CA LYS A 466 -10.35 -16.05 -33.96
C LYS A 466 -10.20 -15.66 -32.49
N ASN A 467 -9.12 -16.07 -31.82
CA ASN A 467 -8.97 -15.96 -30.36
C ASN A 467 -8.43 -14.60 -29.88
N ASP A 468 -7.78 -13.84 -30.75
CA ASP A 468 -7.00 -12.67 -30.33
C ASP A 468 -7.83 -11.42 -30.00
N ILE A 469 -9.00 -11.24 -30.64
CA ILE A 469 -9.88 -10.09 -30.40
C ILE A 469 -10.60 -10.22 -29.05
N GLU A 470 -11.04 -11.43 -28.70
CA GLU A 470 -11.67 -11.69 -27.39
C GLU A 470 -10.69 -11.39 -26.25
N SER A 471 -9.41 -11.73 -26.44
CA SER A 471 -8.37 -11.43 -25.45
C SER A 471 -8.15 -9.93 -25.21
N ALA A 472 -8.35 -9.06 -26.22
CA ALA A 472 -8.28 -7.60 -26.04
C ALA A 472 -9.46 -7.09 -25.20
N THR A 473 -10.67 -7.61 -25.43
CA THR A 473 -11.87 -7.18 -24.70
C THR A 473 -11.85 -7.54 -23.21
N PHE A 474 -11.20 -8.64 -22.82
CA PHE A 474 -11.19 -9.10 -21.42
C PHE A 474 -10.12 -8.45 -20.53
N ARG A 475 -9.14 -7.70 -21.09
CA ARG A 475 -8.02 -7.13 -20.33
C ARG A 475 -8.30 -5.78 -19.67
N HIS A 476 -9.55 -5.33 -19.68
CA HIS A 476 -9.90 -4.05 -19.09
C HIS A 476 -9.81 -4.10 -17.55
N THR A 477 -8.70 -3.64 -17.00
CA THR A 477 -8.56 -3.36 -15.57
C THR A 477 -9.14 -1.97 -15.29
N SER A 478 -10.31 -1.91 -14.66
CA SER A 478 -10.89 -0.63 -14.23
C SER A 478 -9.96 0.06 -13.24
N ILE A 479 -9.66 1.33 -13.48
CA ILE A 479 -8.94 2.13 -12.49
C ILE A 479 -9.84 2.24 -11.24
N PRO A 480 -9.36 1.94 -10.03
CA PRO A 480 -10.18 2.06 -8.83
C PRO A 480 -10.68 3.50 -8.67
N MET A 481 -11.98 3.66 -8.46
CA MET A 481 -12.60 4.97 -8.25
C MET A 481 -11.94 5.70 -7.07
N PRO A 482 -11.59 7.00 -7.21
CA PRO A 482 -10.92 7.72 -6.15
C PRO A 482 -11.85 7.85 -4.94
N SER A 483 -11.31 7.54 -3.77
CA SER A 483 -12.04 7.80 -2.52
C SER A 483 -12.12 9.30 -2.23
N VAL A 484 -13.15 9.69 -1.49
CA VAL A 484 -13.35 11.06 -1.02
C VAL A 484 -12.07 11.54 -0.30
N PRO A 485 -11.47 12.67 -0.73
CA PRO A 485 -10.30 13.20 -0.07
C PRO A 485 -10.67 13.49 1.38
N LYS A 486 -9.91 12.92 2.31
CA LYS A 486 -10.09 13.25 3.71
C LYS A 486 -9.22 14.46 4.02
N ALA A 487 -9.86 15.49 4.53
CA ALA A 487 -9.20 16.71 4.97
C ALA A 487 -7.99 16.39 5.85
N GLY A 488 -6.87 17.07 5.57
CA GLY A 488 -5.65 16.96 6.35
C GLY A 488 -4.76 15.75 6.07
N MET A 489 -5.14 14.80 5.20
CA MET A 489 -4.26 13.68 4.85
C MET A 489 -2.91 14.13 4.26
N SER A 490 -2.87 15.28 3.56
CA SER A 490 -1.65 15.83 2.97
C SER A 490 -0.74 16.57 3.96
N TRP A 491 -1.19 16.83 5.21
CA TRP A 491 -0.42 17.57 6.21
C TRP A 491 0.56 16.70 7.00
N GLY A 492 0.81 15.48 6.53
CA GLY A 492 1.76 14.55 7.13
C GLY A 492 1.40 14.23 8.57
N VAL A 493 2.35 14.41 9.49
CA VAL A 493 2.17 13.93 10.86
C VAL A 493 1.05 14.65 11.61
N PHE A 494 0.94 15.97 11.42
CA PHE A 494 -0.06 16.83 12.06
C PHE A 494 -1.46 16.60 11.47
N GLY A 495 -1.51 16.02 10.27
CA GLY A 495 -2.73 15.75 9.53
C GLY A 495 -3.73 14.88 10.27
N GLN A 496 -3.31 13.95 11.13
CA GLN A 496 -4.23 13.06 11.83
C GLN A 496 -5.03 13.73 12.93
N ILE A 497 -4.35 14.46 13.82
CA ILE A 497 -5.06 15.20 14.87
C ILE A 497 -5.87 16.30 14.22
N ALA A 498 -5.31 16.99 13.23
CA ALA A 498 -6.07 17.97 12.48
C ALA A 498 -7.30 17.32 11.85
N GLN A 499 -7.18 16.16 11.17
CA GLN A 499 -8.30 15.42 10.60
C GLN A 499 -9.33 15.00 11.65
N TRP A 500 -8.91 14.56 12.82
CA TRP A 500 -9.82 14.24 13.93
C TRP A 500 -10.57 15.50 14.41
N LEU A 501 -9.87 16.63 14.54
CA LEU A 501 -10.47 17.93 14.87
C LEU A 501 -11.45 18.38 13.78
N LEU A 502 -11.10 18.22 12.51
CA LEU A 502 -11.95 18.54 11.37
C LEU A 502 -13.19 17.65 11.33
N ALA A 503 -13.02 16.35 11.57
CA ALA A 503 -14.12 15.39 11.61
C ALA A 503 -15.12 15.69 12.74
N SER A 504 -14.65 16.25 13.86
CA SER A 504 -15.53 16.66 14.97
C SER A 504 -16.45 17.83 14.62
N ARG A 505 -16.08 18.64 13.62
CA ARG A 505 -16.76 19.88 13.20
C ARG A 505 -16.95 20.91 14.33
N SER A 506 -16.27 20.75 15.47
CA SER A 506 -16.35 21.69 16.59
C SER A 506 -15.16 22.63 16.56
N TYR A 507 -15.46 23.91 16.31
CA TYR A 507 -14.47 24.99 16.38
C TYR A 507 -13.91 25.13 17.80
N GLU A 508 -14.76 24.94 18.81
CA GLU A 508 -14.43 25.01 20.23
C GLU A 508 -13.45 23.89 20.62
N LEU A 509 -13.64 22.67 20.13
CA LEU A 509 -12.74 21.55 20.40
C LEU A 509 -11.35 21.76 19.77
N ALA A 510 -11.31 22.30 18.56
CA ALA A 510 -10.06 22.66 17.89
C ALA A 510 -9.31 23.76 18.65
N ILE A 511 -10.02 24.79 19.13
CA ILE A 511 -9.44 25.82 20.01
C ILE A 511 -8.93 25.18 21.31
N LEU A 512 -9.75 24.39 22.00
CA LEU A 512 -9.38 23.81 23.29
C LEU A 512 -8.11 22.94 23.15
N THR A 513 -8.02 22.17 22.07
CA THR A 513 -6.85 21.34 21.77
C THR A 513 -5.60 22.18 21.50
N GLY A 514 -5.75 23.27 20.75
CA GLY A 514 -4.66 24.24 20.54
C GLY A 514 -4.24 24.92 21.84
N MET A 515 -5.18 25.32 22.69
CA MET A 515 -4.91 25.88 24.01
C MET A 515 -4.18 24.87 24.90
N PHE A 516 -4.54 23.59 24.88
CA PHE A 516 -3.75 22.56 25.58
C PHE A 516 -2.33 22.46 25.06
N GLY A 517 -2.13 22.45 23.73
CA GLY A 517 -0.79 22.46 23.13
C GLY A 517 0.04 23.67 23.58
N PHE A 518 -0.50 24.88 23.43
CA PHE A 518 0.20 26.12 23.79
C PHE A 518 0.40 26.27 25.30
N GLY A 519 -0.54 25.80 26.11
CA GLY A 519 -0.40 25.73 27.57
C GLY A 519 0.73 24.79 27.98
N LEU A 520 0.76 23.55 27.47
CA LEU A 520 1.85 22.61 27.77
C LEU A 520 3.21 23.13 27.28
N PHE A 521 3.23 23.77 26.10
CA PHE A 521 4.43 24.38 25.54
C PHE A 521 4.95 25.53 26.42
N GLY A 522 4.06 26.42 26.86
CA GLY A 522 4.41 27.53 27.77
C GLY A 522 4.91 27.05 29.12
N ALA A 523 4.26 26.06 29.73
CA ALA A 523 4.71 25.44 30.96
C ALA A 523 6.10 24.78 30.81
N SER A 524 6.39 24.20 29.64
CA SER A 524 7.69 23.60 29.34
C SER A 524 8.77 24.68 29.25
N ILE A 525 8.52 25.79 28.56
CA ILE A 525 9.44 26.94 28.50
C ILE A 525 9.70 27.50 29.90
N SER A 526 8.64 27.73 30.68
CA SER A 526 8.75 28.23 32.06
C SER A 526 9.65 27.33 32.91
N THR A 527 9.49 26.01 32.75
CA THR A 527 10.28 25.02 33.48
C THR A 527 11.72 25.02 33.01
N LEU A 528 11.98 25.14 31.70
CA LEU A 528 13.34 25.19 31.14
C LEU A 528 14.12 26.41 31.61
N ILE A 529 13.47 27.58 31.68
CA ILE A 529 14.09 28.82 32.20
C ILE A 529 14.46 28.65 33.68
N ARG A 530 13.54 28.11 34.49
CA ARG A 530 13.73 27.97 35.95
C ARG A 530 14.60 26.78 36.34
N TYR A 531 14.79 25.81 35.44
CA TYR A 531 15.61 24.63 35.70
C TYR A 531 17.08 24.97 35.96
N GLN A 532 17.55 26.14 35.50
CA GLN A 532 18.91 26.61 35.76
C GLN A 532 19.17 26.95 37.23
N ASP A 533 18.12 27.32 37.98
CA ASP A 533 18.27 27.84 39.34
C ASP A 533 17.93 26.81 40.44
N SER A 534 17.30 25.69 40.10
CA SER A 534 16.86 24.71 41.09
C SER A 534 17.53 23.34 40.88
N GLU A 535 18.54 23.05 41.70
CA GLU A 535 19.01 21.68 41.90
C GLU A 535 17.88 20.87 42.55
N GLN A 536 17.53 19.72 41.95
CA GLN A 536 16.61 18.71 42.49
C GLN A 536 15.11 19.06 42.57
N SER A 537 14.37 18.61 41.56
CA SER A 537 12.98 18.21 41.75
C SER A 537 12.62 17.06 40.81
N SER A 538 12.33 15.90 41.39
CA SER A 538 11.95 14.65 40.71
C SER A 538 10.52 14.66 40.13
N SER A 539 9.92 15.84 39.89
CA SER A 539 8.50 15.99 39.50
C SER A 539 8.25 16.92 38.31
N ILE A 540 9.28 17.20 37.50
CA ILE A 540 9.25 18.17 36.39
C ILE A 540 8.07 17.92 35.43
N GLY A 541 7.85 16.67 35.01
CA GLY A 541 6.80 16.33 34.05
C GLY A 541 5.38 16.67 34.54
N TYR A 542 5.02 16.26 35.76
CA TYR A 542 3.69 16.55 36.33
C TYR A 542 3.46 18.05 36.49
N ARG A 543 4.50 18.78 36.90
CA ARG A 543 4.42 20.23 37.07
C ARG A 543 4.08 20.91 35.76
N ILE A 544 4.68 20.49 34.66
CA ILE A 544 4.39 21.01 33.32
C ILE A 544 2.95 20.70 32.91
N ILE A 545 2.50 19.45 33.11
CA ILE A 545 1.14 19.03 32.73
C ILE A 545 0.08 19.81 33.50
N ILE A 546 0.20 19.90 34.83
CA ILE A 546 -0.78 20.59 35.68
C ILE A 546 -0.84 22.08 35.32
N LYS A 547 0.31 22.74 35.12
CA LYS A 547 0.37 24.16 34.74
C LYS A 547 -0.22 24.42 33.37
N GLY A 548 0.16 23.62 32.37
CA GLY A 548 -0.33 23.77 31.01
C GLY A 548 -1.84 23.54 30.90
N LEU A 549 -2.33 22.46 31.53
CA LEU A 549 -3.75 22.11 31.51
C LEU A 549 -4.61 23.12 32.28
N SER A 550 -4.17 23.54 33.48
CA SER A 550 -4.92 24.51 34.29
C SER A 550 -5.04 25.86 33.59
N ALA A 551 -3.96 26.37 32.97
CA ALA A 551 -4.00 27.60 32.20
C ALA A 551 -4.98 27.49 31.03
N ALA A 552 -4.93 26.40 30.27
CA ALA A 552 -5.84 26.17 29.14
C ALA A 552 -7.31 26.11 29.55
N VAL A 553 -7.64 25.34 30.59
CA VAL A 553 -9.03 25.19 31.08
C VAL A 553 -9.57 26.51 31.64
N LEU A 554 -8.80 27.19 32.49
CA LEU A 554 -9.25 28.44 33.12
C LEU A 554 -9.47 29.52 32.06
N LEU A 555 -8.53 29.71 31.12
CA LEU A 555 -8.70 30.70 30.07
C LEU A 555 -9.86 30.36 29.13
N PHE A 556 -10.03 29.09 28.76
CA PHE A 556 -11.14 28.67 27.92
C PHE A 556 -12.49 28.95 28.60
N LEU A 557 -12.65 28.57 29.87
CA LEU A 557 -13.86 28.81 30.65
C LEU A 557 -14.11 30.31 30.88
N SER A 558 -13.07 31.09 31.20
CA SER A 558 -13.21 32.54 31.40
C SER A 558 -13.68 33.24 30.13
N ILE A 559 -13.17 32.83 28.97
CA ILE A 559 -13.49 33.48 27.71
C ILE A 559 -14.86 33.02 27.21
N MET A 560 -15.13 31.71 27.13
CA MET A 560 -16.42 31.20 26.69
C MET A 560 -17.56 31.57 27.65
N GLY A 561 -17.31 31.50 28.96
CA GLY A 561 -18.25 31.92 29.99
C GLY A 561 -18.45 33.44 30.03
N GLY A 562 -17.38 34.20 29.84
CA GLY A 562 -17.44 35.67 29.75
C GLY A 562 -18.23 36.14 28.53
N THR A 563 -18.01 35.55 27.36
CA THR A 563 -18.79 35.86 26.15
C THR A 563 -20.26 35.49 26.29
N ALA A 564 -20.56 34.38 26.97
CA ALA A 564 -21.94 33.97 27.25
C ALA A 564 -22.65 34.95 28.19
N LEU A 565 -21.98 35.42 29.24
CA LEU A 565 -22.53 36.40 30.19
C LEU A 565 -22.76 37.79 29.55
N LEU A 566 -21.91 38.18 28.61
CA LEU A 566 -22.00 39.50 27.94
C LEU A 566 -22.96 39.51 26.75
N GLY A 567 -23.56 38.38 26.36
CA GLY A 567 -24.55 38.31 25.28
C GLY A 567 -23.99 38.68 23.90
N ILE A 568 -22.67 38.58 23.69
CA ILE A 568 -22.04 38.88 22.40
C ILE A 568 -22.17 37.64 21.50
N GLU A 569 -23.37 37.42 20.95
CA GLU A 569 -23.69 36.20 20.19
C GLU A 569 -23.03 36.10 18.80
N THR A 570 -22.35 37.15 18.32
CA THR A 570 -22.05 37.26 16.88
C THR A 570 -20.59 37.09 16.46
N SER A 571 -19.62 37.15 17.38
CA SER A 571 -18.20 37.04 17.01
C SER A 571 -17.51 35.86 17.70
N LYS A 572 -17.21 34.82 16.93
CA LYS A 572 -16.31 33.74 17.37
C LYS A 572 -14.98 34.36 17.83
N PRO A 573 -14.45 34.02 19.02
CA PRO A 573 -13.20 34.57 19.48
C PRO A 573 -12.06 34.18 18.52
N ASN A 574 -11.12 35.10 18.31
CA ASN A 574 -9.94 34.84 17.49
C ASN A 574 -9.07 33.78 18.18
N ALA A 575 -9.05 32.57 17.63
CA ALA A 575 -8.31 31.43 18.18
C ALA A 575 -6.83 31.73 18.41
N TYR A 576 -6.18 32.51 17.53
CA TYR A 576 -4.77 32.84 17.67
C TYR A 576 -4.49 33.73 18.90
N THR A 577 -5.42 34.62 19.23
CA THR A 577 -5.36 35.40 20.47
C THR A 577 -5.48 34.49 21.70
N LEU A 578 -6.38 33.49 21.65
CA LEU A 578 -6.54 32.52 22.74
C LEU A 578 -5.28 31.67 22.93
N PHE A 579 -4.69 31.20 21.84
CA PHE A 579 -3.44 30.44 21.86
C PHE A 579 -2.30 31.24 22.48
N PHE A 580 -2.16 32.50 22.09
CA PHE A 580 -1.15 33.40 22.64
C PHE A 580 -1.37 33.72 24.13
N LEU A 581 -2.62 34.01 24.54
CA LEU A 581 -2.95 34.22 25.94
C LEU A 581 -2.69 32.97 26.78
N CYS A 582 -2.99 31.78 26.26
CA CYS A 582 -2.71 30.51 26.92
C CYS A 582 -1.22 30.26 27.08
N LEU A 583 -0.42 30.59 26.06
CA LEU A 583 1.03 30.52 26.13
C LEU A 583 1.57 31.44 27.24
N ILE A 584 1.19 32.72 27.24
CA ILE A 584 1.61 33.69 28.27
C ILE A 584 1.18 33.23 29.66
N GLY A 585 -0.11 32.91 29.83
CA GLY A 585 -0.66 32.48 31.12
C GLY A 585 0.06 31.27 31.69
N SER A 586 0.48 30.34 30.83
CA SER A 586 1.25 29.18 31.26
C SER A 586 2.72 29.48 31.56
N VAL A 587 3.37 30.35 30.76
CA VAL A 587 4.77 30.77 31.02
C VAL A 587 4.90 31.46 32.38
N PHE A 588 3.95 32.32 32.74
CA PHE A 588 3.95 33.09 33.99
C PHE A 588 3.16 32.44 35.12
N SER A 589 2.69 31.20 34.97
CA SER A 589 1.75 30.58 35.92
C SER A 589 2.28 30.57 37.35
N ASP A 590 3.57 30.29 37.55
CA ASP A 590 4.18 30.26 38.88
C ASP A 590 4.13 31.62 39.58
N THR A 591 4.51 32.68 38.87
CA THR A 591 4.50 34.04 39.43
C THR A 591 3.08 34.44 39.82
N VAL A 592 2.09 34.06 39.01
CA VAL A 592 0.67 34.30 39.30
C VAL A 592 0.22 33.49 40.54
N TRP A 593 0.62 32.22 40.65
CA TRP A 593 0.30 31.38 41.80
C TRP A 593 0.96 31.88 43.09
N ASP A 594 2.21 32.31 43.02
CA ASP A 594 2.94 32.85 44.17
C ASP A 594 2.33 34.17 44.64
N TRP A 595 1.96 35.04 43.69
CA TRP A 595 1.19 36.25 43.98
C TRP A 595 -0.18 35.93 44.61
N ALA A 596 -0.92 34.97 44.06
CA ALA A 596 -2.24 34.59 44.55
C ALA A 596 -2.18 34.00 45.97
N LYS A 597 -1.19 33.16 46.27
CA LYS A 597 -0.94 32.64 47.63
C LYS A 597 -0.72 33.78 48.63
N GLY A 598 0.03 34.82 48.24
CA GLY A 598 0.26 35.99 49.07
C GLY A 598 -0.99 36.85 49.33
N LYS A 599 -2.06 36.67 48.55
CA LYS A 599 -3.33 37.41 48.68
C LYS A 599 -4.44 36.64 49.36
N LEU A 600 -4.30 35.33 49.56
CA LEU A 600 -5.29 34.50 50.25
C LEU A 600 -5.02 34.51 51.76
N PRO A 601 -5.74 35.30 52.58
CA PRO A 601 -5.55 35.32 54.02
C PRO A 601 -5.92 33.94 54.61
N GLY A 602 -5.01 33.33 55.36
CA GLY A 602 -5.27 32.10 56.11
C GLY A 602 -4.51 30.85 55.70
N ILE A 603 -3.70 30.88 54.62
CA ILE A 603 -2.69 29.85 54.34
C ILE A 603 -1.34 30.38 54.82
N GLU A 604 -1.18 30.56 56.13
CA GLU A 604 0.14 30.79 56.71
C GLU A 604 0.98 29.53 56.48
N SER A 605 1.78 29.54 55.40
CA SER A 605 2.90 28.62 55.30
C SER A 605 3.78 28.93 56.50
N LYS A 606 3.76 28.05 57.53
CA LYS A 606 4.71 28.12 58.65
C LYS A 606 6.07 28.47 58.05
N PRO A 607 6.69 29.59 58.47
CA PRO A 607 7.98 29.99 57.91
C PRO A 607 8.89 28.78 58.06
N VAL A 608 9.44 28.31 56.93
CA VAL A 608 10.51 27.32 56.95
C VAL A 608 11.59 27.98 57.79
N THR A 609 11.68 27.58 59.05
CA THR A 609 12.73 28.00 59.96
C THR A 609 14.01 27.60 59.26
N LYS A 610 14.67 28.59 58.63
CA LYS A 610 16.03 28.44 58.12
C LYS A 610 16.79 27.87 59.30
N LYS A 611 17.21 26.61 59.16
CA LYS A 611 18.11 25.96 60.11
C LYS A 611 19.24 26.97 60.30
N PRO A 612 19.49 27.49 61.52
CA PRO A 612 20.51 28.49 61.73
C PRO A 612 21.79 27.93 61.11
N GLU A 613 22.38 28.70 60.19
CA GLU A 613 23.74 28.46 59.71
C GLU A 613 24.58 28.22 60.95
N GLU A 614 25.02 26.98 61.10
CA GLU A 614 25.96 26.57 62.12
C GLU A 614 27.25 27.30 61.75
N ASP A 615 27.41 28.47 62.36
CA ASP A 615 28.61 29.28 62.36
C ASP A 615 29.76 28.40 62.83
N ASN A 616 30.42 27.76 61.85
CA ASN A 616 31.70 27.09 62.03
C ASN A 616 32.74 28.21 62.25
N GLY A 617 32.64 28.81 63.43
CA GLY A 617 33.66 29.65 64.00
C GLY A 617 34.95 28.86 64.07
N LEU A 618 35.86 29.23 63.17
CA LEU A 618 37.30 29.06 63.31
C LEU A 618 37.71 29.42 64.74
N LYS A 619 37.92 28.40 65.57
CA LYS A 619 38.84 28.50 66.69
C LYS A 619 40.23 28.22 66.13
N GLU A 620 40.86 29.28 65.64
CA GLU A 620 42.32 29.42 65.78
C GLU A 620 42.62 29.38 67.28
N ASN A 621 43.33 28.35 67.73
CA ASN A 621 44.13 28.43 68.94
C ASN A 621 45.53 27.90 68.63
N HIS A 622 46.44 28.86 68.67
CA HIS A 622 47.88 28.79 68.81
C HIS A 622 48.33 27.94 70.01
N GLU A 623 49.60 27.51 69.93
CA GLU A 623 50.53 27.18 71.03
C GLU A 623 50.24 25.92 71.87
N SER A 624 51.20 25.12 72.32
CA SER A 624 52.67 25.14 72.27
C SER A 624 53.16 23.82 72.89
N ALA A 625 54.31 23.33 72.40
CA ALA A 625 55.41 22.68 73.14
C ALA A 625 55.19 21.43 74.03
N ASP A 626 56.18 20.54 73.89
CA ASP A 626 56.65 19.52 74.84
C ASP A 626 55.74 18.29 75.05
N GLU A 627 56.19 17.04 75.17
CA GLU A 627 57.48 16.51 75.62
C GLU A 627 57.51 14.98 75.32
N ASN A 628 58.68 14.46 74.92
CA ASN A 628 59.21 13.10 75.17
C ASN A 628 58.29 11.85 75.08
N ARG A 629 58.44 11.02 74.04
CA ARG A 629 59.21 9.74 74.04
C ARG A 629 59.01 8.93 72.76
#